data_AF-A0A9X6ST13-F1
#
_entry.id   AF-A0A9X6ST13-F1
#
_cell.length_a   1.000
_cell.length_b   1.000
_cell.length_c   1.000
_cell.angle_alpha   90.00
_cell.angle_beta   90.00
_cell.angle_gamma   90.00
#
_symmetry.space_group_name_H-M   'P 1'
#
loop_
_entity.id
_entity.type
_entity.pdbx_description
1 polymer ?
#
loop_
_entity_poly.entity_id
_entity_poly.type
_entity_poly.pdbx_seq_one_letter_code
_entity_poly.pdbx_strand_id
1 'polypeptide(L)'
;MSYNESKTVLRAELPMLRGKSIHEAYQYFSPLLGKPDYVDEWDGKVELFQYMNSKHDYVPVEKNVSGKESDMRWGVDYILAYANDYGDKKGKANHSLKELRSIAEEMAKKFEINPEDCRLVSYTWYNGSEEPIEFEL
;
A
#
# COMPACT_ATOMS: atom_id res chain seq x y z
N MET A 1 18.30 3.30 -11.46
CA MET A 1 18.31 4.77 -11.57
C MET A 1 17.07 5.27 -10.88
N SER A 2 17.17 6.40 -10.18
CA SER A 2 16.03 6.97 -9.46
C SER A 2 15.22 7.90 -10.37
N TYR A 3 13.91 7.97 -10.14
CA TYR A 3 12.94 8.67 -10.99
C TYR A 3 11.70 9.07 -10.18
N ASN A 4 10.85 9.91 -10.77
CA ASN A 4 9.57 10.26 -10.15
C ASN A 4 8.51 9.20 -10.40
N GLU A 5 7.76 8.92 -9.35
CA GLU A 5 6.57 8.09 -9.37
C GLU A 5 5.37 8.92 -8.91
N SER A 6 4.25 8.76 -9.59
CA SER A 6 2.98 9.39 -9.25
C SER A 6 1.94 8.31 -8.99
N LYS A 7 1.17 8.48 -7.91
CA LYS A 7 0.18 7.51 -7.46
C LYS A 7 -1.07 8.22 -6.98
N THR A 8 -2.22 7.70 -7.39
CA THR A 8 -3.54 8.05 -6.85
C THR A 8 -4.18 6.76 -6.34
N VAL A 9 -4.63 6.76 -5.09
CA VAL A 9 -5.10 5.56 -4.39
C VAL A 9 -6.29 5.82 -3.51
N LEU A 10 -7.04 4.76 -3.21
CA LEU A 10 -7.72 4.66 -1.92
C LEU A 10 -6.78 3.96 -0.95
N ARG A 11 -6.45 4.64 0.15
CA ARG A 11 -5.58 4.13 1.21
C ARG A 11 -6.39 3.86 2.46
N ALA A 12 -6.13 2.72 3.10
CA ALA A 12 -6.62 2.45 4.43
C ALA A 12 -5.48 2.03 5.36
N GLU A 13 -5.53 2.49 6.59
CA GLU A 13 -4.73 1.89 7.66
C GLU A 13 -5.35 0.56 8.10
N LEU A 14 -4.52 -0.37 8.55
CA LEU A 14 -4.92 -1.64 9.13
C LEU A 14 -4.53 -1.64 10.64
N PRO A 15 -5.38 -1.13 11.54
CA PRO A 15 -5.01 -0.95 12.96
C PRO A 15 -4.65 -2.25 13.68
N MET A 16 -5.20 -3.39 13.25
CA MET A 16 -4.87 -4.71 13.78
C MET A 16 -3.44 -5.16 13.49
N LEU A 17 -2.76 -4.50 12.54
CA LEU A 17 -1.34 -4.74 12.23
C LEU A 17 -0.40 -3.74 12.90
N ARG A 18 -0.88 -2.86 13.78
CA ARG A 18 -0.02 -1.91 14.47
C ARG A 18 1.06 -2.62 15.30
N GLY A 19 2.31 -2.19 15.12
CA GLY A 19 3.48 -2.76 15.80
C GLY A 19 3.86 -4.16 15.33
N LYS A 20 3.26 -4.65 14.23
CA LYS A 20 3.61 -5.93 13.62
C LYS A 20 4.89 -5.81 12.80
N SER A 21 5.73 -6.83 12.91
CA SER A 21 6.94 -6.98 12.11
C SER A 21 6.61 -7.17 10.62
N ILE A 22 7.60 -6.97 9.75
CA ILE A 22 7.46 -7.23 8.30
C ILE A 22 7.05 -8.67 8.04
N HIS A 23 7.60 -9.63 8.80
CA HIS A 23 7.24 -11.03 8.67
C HIS A 23 5.77 -11.30 9.04
N GLU A 24 5.27 -10.72 10.14
CA GLU A 24 3.87 -10.85 10.53
C GLU A 24 2.93 -10.18 9.53
N ALA A 25 3.30 -9.00 9.01
CA ALA A 25 2.54 -8.32 7.96
C ALA A 25 2.50 -9.16 6.67
N TYR A 26 3.62 -9.77 6.28
CA TYR A 26 3.68 -10.69 5.13
C TYR A 26 2.72 -11.87 5.31
N GLN A 27 2.72 -12.51 6.48
CA GLN A 27 1.81 -13.61 6.79
C GLN A 27 0.33 -13.20 6.70
N TYR A 28 0.00 -11.95 7.03
CA TYR A 28 -1.34 -11.41 6.87
C TYR A 28 -1.69 -11.15 5.39
N PHE A 29 -0.79 -10.49 4.63
CA PHE A 29 -1.09 -10.06 3.27
C PHE A 29 -1.04 -11.18 2.23
N SER A 30 -0.08 -12.11 2.33
CA SER A 30 0.12 -13.16 1.33
C SER A 30 -1.14 -14.00 1.03
N PRO A 31 -1.94 -14.49 2.00
CA PRO A 31 -3.16 -15.24 1.68
C PRO A 31 -4.23 -14.38 1.01
N LEU A 32 -4.22 -13.06 1.21
CA LEU A 32 -5.21 -12.12 0.64
C LEU A 32 -4.83 -11.62 -0.75
N LEU A 33 -3.53 -11.43 -0.99
CA LEU A 33 -2.99 -10.78 -2.19
C LEU A 33 -2.26 -11.75 -3.13
N GLY A 34 -1.95 -12.96 -2.66
CA GLY A 34 -1.16 -13.93 -3.39
C GLY A 34 0.34 -13.74 -3.16
N LYS A 35 1.13 -14.02 -4.20
CA LYS A 35 2.59 -13.97 -4.13
C LYS A 35 3.10 -12.56 -4.46
N PRO A 36 3.96 -11.94 -3.62
CA PRO A 36 4.64 -10.69 -3.97
C PRO A 36 5.56 -10.82 -5.19
N ASP A 37 5.89 -9.70 -5.84
CA ASP A 37 6.89 -9.67 -6.91
C ASP A 37 8.31 -9.92 -6.38
N TYR A 38 8.56 -9.50 -5.14
CA TYR A 38 9.84 -9.67 -4.47
C TYR A 38 9.62 -10.05 -3.01
N VAL A 39 10.42 -10.98 -2.52
CA VAL A 39 10.49 -11.41 -1.12
C VAL A 39 11.96 -11.62 -0.79
N ASP A 40 12.42 -11.05 0.32
CA ASP A 40 13.73 -11.31 0.90
C ASP A 40 13.58 -11.97 2.27
N GLU A 41 14.34 -13.02 2.49
CA GLU A 41 14.26 -13.86 3.68
C GLU A 41 15.63 -13.95 4.35
N TRP A 42 15.67 -13.71 5.66
CA TRP A 42 16.84 -13.87 6.51
C TRP A 42 16.50 -14.74 7.72
N ASP A 43 17.29 -15.78 7.96
CA ASP A 43 17.10 -16.73 9.08
C ASP A 43 15.66 -17.28 9.18
N GLY A 44 15.06 -17.58 8.03
CA GLY A 44 13.70 -18.12 7.92
C GLY A 44 12.57 -17.11 8.20
N LYS A 45 12.89 -15.81 8.31
CA LYS A 45 11.91 -14.73 8.43
C LYS A 45 11.95 -13.83 7.21
N VAL A 46 10.77 -13.32 6.84
CA VAL A 46 10.64 -12.36 5.74
C VAL A 46 11.00 -10.98 6.29
N GLU A 47 12.05 -10.40 5.75
CA GLU A 47 12.57 -9.07 6.13
C GLU A 47 12.14 -7.99 5.12
N LEU A 48 11.69 -8.39 3.93
CA LEU A 48 11.14 -7.49 2.93
C LEU A 48 10.20 -8.24 2.00
N PHE A 49 9.07 -7.62 1.65
CA PHE A 49 8.22 -8.09 0.55
C PHE A 49 7.65 -6.90 -0.21
N GLN A 50 7.49 -7.02 -1.52
CA GLN A 50 7.03 -5.92 -2.37
C GLN A 50 6.08 -6.38 -3.46
N TYR A 51 5.01 -5.61 -3.65
CA TYR A 51 4.06 -5.73 -4.75
C TYR A 51 4.25 -4.50 -5.66
N MET A 52 4.57 -4.71 -6.93
CA MET A 52 4.80 -3.60 -7.86
C MET A 52 3.50 -2.84 -8.14
N ASN A 53 3.49 -1.53 -7.90
CA ASN A 53 2.35 -0.63 -8.11
C ASN A 53 1.75 -0.73 -9.54
N SER A 54 2.58 -1.02 -10.55
CA SER A 54 2.15 -1.15 -11.95
C SER A 54 1.46 -2.49 -12.27
N LYS A 55 1.59 -3.49 -11.41
CA LYS A 55 1.09 -4.86 -11.65
C LYS A 55 -0.09 -5.22 -10.77
N HIS A 56 -0.11 -4.76 -9.52
CA HIS A 56 -1.11 -5.14 -8.52
C HIS A 56 -2.13 -4.03 -8.29
N ASP A 57 -3.37 -4.44 -8.02
CA ASP A 57 -4.41 -3.48 -7.62
C ASP A 57 -4.26 -3.09 -6.15
N TYR A 58 -3.81 -4.03 -5.32
CA TYR A 58 -3.59 -3.84 -3.89
C TYR A 58 -2.11 -3.88 -3.56
N VAL A 59 -1.61 -2.88 -2.83
CA VAL A 59 -0.21 -2.79 -2.41
C VAL A 59 -0.15 -2.48 -0.91
N PRO A 60 0.41 -3.36 -0.08
CA PRO A 60 0.72 -3.07 1.31
C PRO A 60 1.65 -1.87 1.43
N VAL A 61 1.43 -1.04 2.43
CA VAL A 61 2.25 0.14 2.72
C VAL A 61 2.53 0.23 4.20
N GLU A 62 3.72 0.72 4.55
CA GLU A 62 4.18 0.86 5.92
C GLU A 62 4.68 2.26 6.24
N LYS A 63 4.56 2.66 7.51
CA LYS A 63 5.16 3.88 8.05
C LYS A 63 5.76 3.58 9.41
N ASN A 64 7.06 3.82 9.56
CA ASN A 64 7.71 3.81 10.86
C ASN A 64 7.70 5.22 11.46
N VAL A 65 6.87 5.47 12.46
CA VAL A 65 6.64 6.83 12.99
C VAL A 65 7.79 7.33 13.88
N SER A 66 8.48 6.44 14.58
CA SER A 66 9.47 6.81 15.61
C SER A 66 10.86 6.18 15.40
N GLY A 67 11.03 5.37 14.37
CA GLY A 67 12.20 4.52 14.17
C GLY A 67 12.16 3.20 14.97
N LYS A 68 11.15 2.98 15.82
CA LYS A 68 10.97 1.73 16.59
C LYS A 68 9.98 0.80 15.90
N GLU A 69 10.29 -0.49 15.89
CA GLU A 69 9.41 -1.52 15.33
C GLU A 69 8.01 -1.52 15.96
N SER A 70 7.92 -1.25 17.27
CA SER A 70 6.62 -1.16 17.98
C SER A 70 5.70 -0.06 17.45
N ASP A 71 6.25 0.92 16.74
CA ASP A 71 5.52 2.06 16.18
C ASP A 71 5.32 1.93 14.66
N MET A 72 5.58 0.73 14.11
CA MET A 72 5.28 0.40 12.73
C MET A 72 3.77 0.44 12.50
N ARG A 73 3.33 1.23 11.53
CA ARG A 73 1.94 1.28 11.06
C ARG A 73 1.89 0.63 9.69
N TRP A 74 0.86 -0.16 9.47
CA TRP A 74 0.61 -0.83 8.20
C TRP A 74 -0.72 -0.39 7.63
N GLY A 75 -0.77 -0.35 6.32
CA GLY A 75 -1.97 -0.07 5.56
C GLY A 75 -1.96 -0.81 4.23
N VAL A 76 -2.95 -0.49 3.42
CA VAL A 76 -3.07 -1.00 2.07
C VAL A 76 -3.58 0.09 1.15
N ASP A 77 -2.96 0.18 -0.01
CA ASP A 77 -3.40 1.01 -1.11
C ASP A 77 -4.15 0.17 -2.14
N TYR A 78 -5.29 0.67 -2.60
CA TYR A 78 -5.86 0.30 -3.88
C TYR A 78 -5.41 1.30 -4.96
N ILE A 79 -4.64 0.84 -5.94
CA ILE A 79 -4.09 1.64 -7.03
C ILE A 79 -5.19 2.06 -8.01
N LEU A 80 -5.61 3.31 -7.94
CA LEU A 80 -6.53 3.91 -8.93
C LEU A 80 -5.77 4.34 -10.18
N ALA A 81 -4.63 4.98 -9.98
CA ALA A 81 -3.70 5.36 -11.04
C ALA A 81 -2.26 5.30 -10.55
N TYR A 82 -1.37 4.85 -11.43
CA TYR A 82 0.07 4.87 -11.24
C TYR A 82 0.75 5.32 -12.54
N ALA A 83 1.80 6.13 -12.42
CA ALA A 83 2.68 6.47 -13.52
C ALA A 83 4.12 6.71 -13.04
N ASN A 84 5.10 6.47 -13.90
CA ASN A 84 6.48 6.87 -13.65
C ASN A 84 7.14 7.54 -14.87
N ASP A 85 8.34 8.10 -14.68
CA ASP A 85 9.09 8.77 -15.74
C ASP A 85 9.53 7.84 -16.89
N TYR A 86 9.55 6.52 -16.67
CA TYR A 86 9.88 5.52 -17.70
C TYR A 86 8.69 5.07 -18.53
N GLY A 87 7.50 5.60 -18.25
CA GLY A 87 6.29 5.33 -19.02
C GLY A 87 5.49 4.12 -18.54
N ASP A 88 5.85 3.49 -17.43
CA ASP A 88 4.96 2.52 -16.79
C ASP A 88 3.71 3.24 -16.30
N LYS A 89 2.55 2.70 -16.63
CA LYS A 89 1.26 3.28 -16.26
C LYS A 89 0.28 2.18 -15.90
N LYS A 90 -0.55 2.44 -14.90
CA LYS A 90 -1.68 1.57 -14.51
C LYS A 90 -2.88 2.44 -14.17
N GLY A 91 -4.07 1.88 -14.44
CA GLY A 91 -5.33 2.45 -13.98
C GLY A 91 -5.76 3.69 -14.75
N LYS A 92 -6.65 4.48 -14.15
CA LYS A 92 -7.21 5.70 -14.76
C LYS A 92 -7.29 6.82 -13.71
N ALA A 93 -7.09 8.06 -14.15
CA ALA A 93 -7.13 9.22 -13.24
C ALA A 93 -8.56 9.72 -12.95
N ASN A 94 -9.59 9.16 -13.60
CA ASN A 94 -10.97 9.65 -13.50
C ASN A 94 -11.91 8.56 -12.95
N HIS A 95 -12.45 8.83 -11.77
CA HIS A 95 -13.39 7.97 -11.07
C HIS A 95 -14.58 8.80 -10.57
N SER A 96 -15.77 8.25 -10.72
CA SER A 96 -16.97 8.76 -10.07
C SER A 96 -16.97 8.42 -8.57
N LEU A 97 -17.66 9.22 -7.77
CA LEU A 97 -17.86 8.92 -6.33
C LEU A 97 -18.50 7.54 -6.12
N LYS A 98 -19.37 7.10 -7.04
CA LYS A 98 -19.98 5.77 -6.99
C LYS A 98 -18.94 4.66 -7.14
N GLU A 99 -18.00 4.80 -8.08
CA GLU A 99 -16.90 3.83 -8.25
C GLU A 99 -15.98 3.83 -7.02
N LEU A 100 -15.60 5.01 -6.52
CA LEU A 100 -14.74 5.10 -5.32
C LEU A 100 -15.39 4.43 -4.11
N ARG A 101 -16.68 4.65 -3.89
CA ARG A 101 -17.43 4.00 -2.81
C ARG A 101 -17.47 2.48 -2.98
N SER A 102 -17.73 1.99 -4.18
CA SER A 102 -17.73 0.55 -4.45
C SER A 102 -16.38 -0.09 -4.15
N ILE A 103 -15.28 0.58 -4.54
CA ILE A 103 -13.93 0.11 -4.25
C ILE A 103 -13.68 0.11 -2.73
N ALA A 104 -14.02 1.19 -2.02
CA ALA A 104 -13.88 1.25 -0.57
C ALA A 104 -14.67 0.14 0.16
N GLU A 105 -15.87 -0.19 -0.30
CA GLU A 105 -16.68 -1.30 0.23
C GLU A 105 -16.01 -2.68 -0.03
N GLU A 106 -15.38 -2.86 -1.18
CA GLU A 106 -14.58 -4.08 -1.48
C GLU A 106 -13.31 -4.16 -0.62
N MET A 107 -12.58 -3.06 -0.47
CA MET A 107 -11.43 -2.96 0.43
C MET A 107 -11.85 -3.33 1.86
N ALA A 108 -12.93 -2.73 2.35
CA ALA A 108 -13.49 -2.96 3.67
C ALA A 108 -13.79 -4.43 3.93
N LYS A 109 -14.45 -5.09 2.97
CA LYS A 109 -14.73 -6.52 3.06
C LYS A 109 -13.46 -7.36 3.05
N LYS A 110 -12.47 -7.00 2.23
CA LYS A 110 -11.25 -7.79 2.05
C LYS A 110 -10.30 -7.70 3.24
N PHE A 111 -10.21 -6.54 3.89
CA PHE A 111 -9.27 -6.29 4.99
C PHE A 111 -9.95 -6.10 6.34
N GLU A 112 -11.26 -6.31 6.42
CA GLU A 112 -12.05 -6.18 7.66
C GLU A 112 -11.94 -4.80 8.30
N ILE A 113 -12.01 -3.76 7.48
CA ILE A 113 -11.96 -2.34 7.90
C ILE A 113 -13.29 -1.63 7.60
N ASN A 114 -13.47 -0.42 8.13
CA ASN A 114 -14.62 0.43 7.78
C ASN A 114 -14.35 1.12 6.43
N PRO A 115 -15.27 1.07 5.45
CA PRO A 115 -15.09 1.77 4.18
C PRO A 115 -14.91 3.28 4.35
N GLU A 116 -15.48 3.89 5.40
CA GLU A 116 -15.35 5.32 5.69
C GLU A 116 -13.95 5.71 6.19
N ASP A 117 -13.12 4.73 6.56
CA ASP A 117 -11.72 4.96 6.94
C ASP A 117 -10.78 4.98 5.72
N CYS A 118 -11.30 4.62 4.53
CA CYS A 118 -10.55 4.69 3.27
C CYS A 118 -10.42 6.15 2.81
N ARG A 119 -9.20 6.58 2.49
CA ARG A 119 -8.87 7.95 2.09
C ARG A 119 -8.41 7.99 0.64
N LEU A 120 -8.91 8.96 -0.12
CA LEU A 120 -8.37 9.27 -1.45
C LEU A 120 -7.08 10.07 -1.29
N VAL A 121 -5.97 9.52 -1.76
CA VAL A 121 -4.64 10.16 -1.65
C VAL A 121 -4.02 10.22 -3.04
N SER A 122 -3.43 11.37 -3.39
CA SER A 122 -2.68 11.54 -4.64
C SER A 122 -1.39 12.30 -4.38
N TYR A 123 -0.28 11.75 -4.84
CA TYR A 123 1.05 12.31 -4.61
C TYR A 123 2.04 11.89 -5.69
N THR A 124 3.13 12.64 -5.78
CA THR A 124 4.31 12.33 -6.58
C THR A 124 5.51 12.36 -5.67
N TRP A 125 6.40 11.37 -5.78
CA TRP A 125 7.65 11.34 -5.03
C TRP A 125 8.79 10.83 -5.91
N TYR A 126 10.01 11.13 -5.49
CA TYR A 126 11.21 10.59 -6.10
C TYR A 126 11.54 9.27 -5.41
N ASN A 127 11.64 8.17 -6.16
CA ASN A 127 11.84 6.84 -5.55
C ASN A 127 13.25 6.60 -4.98
N GLY A 128 14.15 7.59 -5.10
CA GLY A 128 15.38 7.66 -4.32
C GLY A 128 15.16 8.12 -2.87
N SER A 129 13.95 8.53 -2.50
CA SER A 129 13.50 8.83 -1.14
C SER A 129 12.33 7.93 -0.74
N GLU A 130 12.02 7.90 0.56
CA GLU A 130 10.87 7.16 1.07
C GLU A 130 9.55 7.67 0.44
N GLU A 131 8.65 6.73 0.16
CA GLU A 131 7.29 7.05 -0.29
C GLU A 131 6.56 7.81 0.84
N PRO A 132 5.88 8.93 0.55
CA PRO A 132 5.21 9.72 1.57
C PRO A 132 3.91 9.04 2.03
N ILE A 133 4.07 8.06 2.92
CA ILE A 133 2.95 7.29 3.49
C ILE A 133 2.43 8.01 4.74
N GLU A 134 1.16 8.38 4.71
CA GLU A 134 0.45 9.02 5.83
C GLU A 134 -0.93 8.37 6.01
N PHE A 135 -1.26 8.06 7.26
CA PHE A 135 -2.55 7.47 7.66
C PHE A 135 -3.45 8.48 8.40
N GLU A 136 -2.88 9.60 8.85
CA GLU A 136 -3.55 10.70 9.57
C GLU A 136 -3.07 12.03 8.97
N LEU A 137 -3.92 13.06 9.00
CA LEU A 137 -3.58 14.46 8.70
C LEU A 137 -3.13 15.19 9.97
#